data_AF-A0A0G0MK50-F1
#
_entry.id   AF-A0A0G0MK50-F1
#
_cell.length_a   1.000
_cell.length_b   1.000
_cell.length_c   1.000
_cell.angle_alpha   90.00
_cell.angle_beta   90.00
_cell.angle_gamma   90.00
#
_symmetry.space_group_name_H-M   'P 1'
#
loop_
_entity.id
_entity.type
_entity.pdbx_description
1 polymer ?
#
loop_
_entity_poly.entity_id
_entity_poly.type
_entity_poly.pdbx_seq_one_letter_code
_entity_poly.pdbx_strand_id
1 'polypeptide(L)'
;MNQKGYIALTSLIVVTALVILIGISVSALSINDLQSSFAAMRNEETLNLVEACVEDALLRLNEENFIPGSITIAGKTCTVTSSQVGDNWDFTVEAANEGYTKKIRVTASRTSTVSITSWKEAP
;
A
#
# COMPACT_ATOMS: atom_id res chain seq x y z
N MET A 1 -36.73 -2.15 54.66
CA MET A 1 -36.15 -1.97 53.31
C MET A 1 -36.25 -3.29 52.57
N ASN A 2 -37.00 -3.34 51.47
CA ASN A 2 -37.27 -4.56 50.72
C ASN A 2 -36.01 -5.02 49.96
N GLN A 3 -35.30 -6.00 50.51
CA GLN A 3 -34.06 -6.56 49.94
C GLN A 3 -34.20 -6.99 48.46
N LYS A 4 -35.40 -7.39 48.04
CA LYS A 4 -35.70 -7.78 46.65
C LYS A 4 -35.57 -6.62 45.65
N GLY A 5 -35.96 -5.39 46.02
CA GLY A 5 -35.88 -4.23 45.13
C GLY A 5 -34.44 -3.75 44.93
N TYR A 6 -33.61 -3.83 45.97
CA TYR A 6 -32.19 -3.50 45.89
C TYR A 6 -31.43 -4.47 44.99
N ILE A 7 -31.70 -5.77 45.10
CA ILE A 7 -31.09 -6.82 44.26
C ILE A 7 -31.46 -6.65 42.77
N ALA A 8 -32.72 -6.30 42.48
CA ALA A 8 -33.16 -6.08 41.11
C ALA A 8 -32.46 -4.87 40.47
N LEU A 9 -32.30 -3.78 41.23
CA LEU A 9 -31.69 -2.55 40.74
C LEU A 9 -30.17 -2.70 40.54
N THR A 10 -29.47 -3.40 41.44
CA THR A 10 -28.04 -3.70 41.26
C THR A 10 -27.79 -4.64 40.09
N SER A 11 -28.64 -5.66 39.90
CA SER A 11 -28.56 -6.55 38.74
C SER A 11 -28.75 -5.80 37.42
N LEU A 12 -29.72 -4.88 37.36
CA LEU A 12 -29.95 -4.05 36.17
C LEU A 12 -28.74 -3.17 35.84
N ILE A 13 -28.12 -2.55 36.85
CA ILE A 13 -26.92 -1.73 36.67
C ILE A 13 -25.77 -2.58 36.12
N VAL A 14 -25.57 -3.78 36.66
CA VAL A 14 -24.50 -4.68 36.19
C VAL A 14 -24.75 -5.09 34.73
N VAL A 15 -25.97 -5.49 34.39
CA VAL A 15 -26.31 -5.92 33.02
C VAL A 15 -26.14 -4.76 32.03
N THR A 16 -26.63 -3.57 32.36
CA THR A 16 -26.49 -2.39 31.48
C THR A 16 -25.03 -1.98 31.30
N ALA A 17 -24.22 -2.02 32.37
CA ALA A 17 -22.79 -1.76 32.28
C ALA A 17 -22.07 -2.78 31.36
N LEU A 18 -22.43 -4.06 31.44
CA LEU A 18 -21.88 -5.09 30.56
C LEU A 18 -22.23 -4.84 29.09
N VAL A 19 -23.49 -4.47 28.80
CA VAL A 19 -23.92 -4.15 27.43
C VAL A 19 -23.16 -2.96 26.87
N ILE A 20 -22.95 -1.91 27.67
CA ILE A 20 -22.17 -0.73 27.26
C ILE A 20 -20.71 -1.13 26.97
N LEU A 21 -20.09 -1.93 27.84
CA LEU A 21 -18.72 -2.40 27.64
C LEU A 21 -18.58 -3.18 26.33
N ILE A 22 -19.50 -4.10 26.04
CA ILE A 22 -19.51 -4.85 24.78
C ILE A 22 -19.66 -3.89 23.59
N GLY A 23 -20.57 -2.92 23.69
CA GLY A 23 -20.78 -1.91 22.64
C GLY A 23 -19.53 -1.09 22.33
N ILE A 24 -18.79 -0.68 23.37
CA ILE A 24 -17.52 0.05 23.21
C ILE A 24 -16.47 -0.85 22.56
N SER A 25 -16.33 -2.10 23.00
CA SER A 25 -15.36 -3.04 22.42
C SER A 25 -15.62 -3.29 20.94
N VAL A 26 -16.88 -3.55 20.56
CA VAL A 26 -17.24 -3.77 19.14
C VAL A 26 -16.96 -2.52 18.31
N SER A 27 -17.32 -1.33 18.82
CA SER A 27 -17.06 -0.07 18.13
C SER A 27 -15.56 0.17 17.91
N ALA A 28 -14.74 -0.11 18.93
CA ALA A 28 -13.29 0.00 18.84
C ALA A 28 -12.69 -0.97 17.80
N LEU A 29 -13.18 -2.21 17.75
CA LEU A 29 -12.79 -3.19 16.74
C LEU A 29 -13.15 -2.71 15.33
N SER A 30 -14.38 -2.23 15.13
CA SER A 30 -14.81 -1.70 13.83
C SER A 30 -13.94 -0.53 13.36
N ILE A 31 -13.56 0.38 14.26
CA ILE A 31 -12.65 1.50 13.93
C ILE A 31 -11.27 0.98 13.52
N ASN A 32 -10.75 -0.05 14.21
CA ASN A 32 -9.48 -0.66 13.84
C ASN A 32 -9.54 -1.33 12.47
N ASP A 33 -10.61 -2.05 12.18
CA ASP A 33 -10.81 -2.72 10.89
C ASP A 33 -10.90 -1.71 9.75
N LEU A 34 -11.61 -0.59 9.95
CA LEU A 34 -11.68 0.50 8.98
C LEU A 34 -10.31 1.13 8.71
N GLN A 35 -9.51 1.37 9.76
CA GLN A 35 -8.16 1.91 9.58
C GLN A 35 -7.24 0.93 8.86
N SER A 36 -7.31 -0.36 9.19
CA SER A 36 -6.55 -1.42 8.51
C SER A 36 -6.92 -1.51 7.03
N SER A 37 -8.23 -1.52 6.73
CA SER A 37 -8.74 -1.53 5.36
C SER A 37 -8.28 -0.30 4.57
N PHE A 38 -8.36 0.89 5.18
CA PHE A 38 -7.88 2.12 4.55
C PHE A 38 -6.38 2.07 4.25
N ALA A 39 -5.57 1.58 5.19
CA ALA A 39 -4.14 1.41 4.97
C ALA A 39 -3.84 0.38 3.86
N ALA A 40 -4.61 -0.70 3.76
CA ALA A 40 -4.48 -1.68 2.69
C ALA A 40 -4.80 -1.06 1.32
N MET A 41 -5.90 -0.32 1.20
CA MET A 41 -6.26 0.38 -0.04
C MET A 41 -5.18 1.37 -0.49
N ARG A 42 -4.62 2.15 0.44
CA ARG A 42 -3.55 3.11 0.11
C ARG A 42 -2.25 2.43 -0.30
N ASN A 43 -1.92 1.31 0.33
CA ASN A 43 -0.78 0.49 -0.08
C ASN A 43 -0.96 -0.05 -1.51
N GLU A 44 -2.14 -0.57 -1.83
CA GLU A 44 -2.48 -1.08 -3.16
C GLU A 44 -2.45 0.03 -4.22
N GLU A 45 -3.04 1.20 -3.93
CA GLU A 45 -3.00 2.36 -4.83
C GLU A 45 -1.55 2.79 -5.13
N THR A 46 -0.68 2.78 -4.12
CA THR A 46 0.73 3.13 -4.29
C THR A 46 1.48 2.05 -5.07
N LEU A 47 1.16 0.77 -4.86
CA LEU A 47 1.73 -0.33 -5.62
C LEU A 47 1.36 -0.21 -7.11
N ASN A 48 0.07 -0.03 -7.41
CA ASN A 48 -0.43 0.15 -8.78
C ASN A 48 0.26 1.35 -9.47
N LEU A 49 0.51 2.43 -8.74
CA LEU A 49 1.24 3.59 -9.27
C LEU A 49 2.69 3.25 -9.62
N VAL A 50 3.42 2.55 -8.74
CA VAL A 50 4.80 2.13 -9.02
C VAL A 50 4.83 1.18 -10.21
N GLU A 51 3.93 0.20 -10.27
CA GLU A 51 3.85 -0.75 -11.38
C GLU A 51 3.61 -0.04 -12.71
N ALA A 52 2.67 0.91 -12.76
CA ALA A 52 2.43 1.72 -13.95
C ALA A 52 3.70 2.50 -14.37
N CYS A 53 4.44 3.06 -13.41
CA CYS A 53 5.70 3.75 -13.71
C CYS A 53 6.80 2.78 -14.18
N VAL A 54 6.84 1.55 -13.69
CA VAL A 54 7.76 0.51 -14.18
C VAL A 54 7.40 0.11 -15.61
N GLU A 55 6.12 -0.04 -15.93
CA GLU A 55 5.66 -0.35 -17.28
C GLU A 55 6.01 0.76 -18.27
N ASP A 56 5.81 2.03 -17.90
CA ASP A 56 6.22 3.18 -18.72
C ASP A 56 7.75 3.23 -18.89
N ALA A 57 8.52 2.91 -17.84
CA ALA A 57 9.97 2.81 -17.93
C ALA A 57 10.42 1.71 -18.92
N LEU A 58 9.75 0.54 -18.90
CA LEU A 58 10.02 -0.55 -19.82
C LEU A 58 9.61 -0.22 -21.26
N LEU A 59 8.51 0.51 -21.44
CA LEU A 59 8.06 0.98 -22.74
C LEU A 59 9.08 1.94 -23.36
N ARG A 60 9.51 2.96 -22.60
CA ARG A 60 10.56 3.89 -23.04
C ARG A 60 11.89 3.21 -23.25
N LEU A 61 12.23 2.23 -22.40
CA LEU A 61 13.40 1.40 -22.63
C LEU A 61 13.28 0.70 -23.99
N ASN A 62 12.14 0.12 -24.33
CA ASN A 62 11.95 -0.56 -25.60
C ASN A 62 12.05 0.41 -26.80
N GLU A 63 11.33 1.52 -26.76
CA GLU A 63 11.23 2.49 -27.87
C GLU A 63 12.48 3.36 -28.04
N GLU A 64 13.02 3.89 -26.95
CA GLU A 64 14.05 4.94 -26.95
C GLU A 64 15.42 4.45 -26.46
N ASN A 65 15.53 3.22 -25.94
CA ASN A 65 16.74 2.74 -25.24
C ASN A 65 17.13 3.60 -24.03
N PHE A 66 16.15 4.22 -23.37
CA PHE A 66 16.39 5.18 -22.31
C PHE A 66 15.33 5.09 -21.23
N ILE A 67 15.75 5.25 -19.97
CA ILE A 67 14.86 5.34 -18.83
C ILE A 67 15.07 6.73 -18.19
N PRO A 68 14.04 7.59 -18.15
CA PRO A 68 14.15 8.90 -17.51
C PRO A 68 14.26 8.75 -16.00
N GLY A 69 14.95 9.68 -15.33
CA GLY A 69 15.08 9.68 -13.86
C GLY A 69 13.78 9.99 -13.12
N SER A 70 12.73 10.41 -13.82
CA SER A 70 11.38 10.57 -13.28
C SER A 70 10.32 10.28 -14.33
N ILE A 71 9.20 9.72 -13.89
CA ILE A 71 8.06 9.35 -14.74
C ILE A 71 6.80 9.93 -14.09
N THR A 72 5.95 10.60 -14.86
CA THR A 72 4.70 11.17 -14.35
C THR A 72 3.50 10.55 -15.06
N ILE A 73 2.61 9.92 -14.29
CA ILE A 73 1.40 9.26 -14.78
C ILE A 73 0.21 9.83 -14.01
N ALA A 74 -0.82 10.28 -14.72
CA ALA A 74 -2.06 10.81 -14.14
C ALA A 74 -1.85 11.87 -13.03
N GLY A 75 -0.82 12.72 -13.17
CA GLY A 75 -0.49 13.79 -12.22
C GLY A 75 0.31 13.35 -10.99
N LYS A 76 0.70 12.08 -10.88
CA LYS A 76 1.61 11.57 -9.84
C LYS A 76 2.97 11.25 -10.44
N THR A 77 4.04 11.53 -9.71
CA THR A 77 5.42 11.36 -10.18
C THR A 77 6.13 10.25 -9.41
N CYS A 78 6.80 9.38 -10.14
CA CYS A 78 7.71 8.35 -9.65
C CYS A 78 9.16 8.78 -9.92
N THR A 79 10.05 8.44 -8.99
CA THR A 79 11.50 8.61 -9.15
C THR A 79 12.09 7.31 -9.68
N VAL A 80 13.00 7.39 -10.64
CA VAL A 80 13.67 6.23 -11.21
C VAL A 80 15.17 6.36 -11.05
N THR A 81 15.79 5.32 -10.54
CA THR A 81 17.26 5.20 -10.48
C THR A 81 17.67 4.03 -11.35
N SER A 82 18.36 4.30 -12.46
CA SER A 82 18.77 3.28 -13.42
C SER A 82 20.28 3.16 -13.53
N SER A 83 20.75 1.95 -13.78
CA SER A 83 22.13 1.63 -14.13
C SER A 83 22.14 0.67 -15.32
N GLN A 84 23.14 0.81 -16.19
CA GLN A 84 23.26 0.02 -17.41
C GLN A 84 24.67 -0.58 -17.51
N VAL A 85 24.74 -1.87 -17.83
CA VAL A 85 25.98 -2.59 -18.13
C VAL A 85 25.78 -3.38 -19.42
N GLY A 86 26.29 -2.85 -20.54
CA GLY A 86 26.02 -3.39 -21.87
C GLY A 86 24.53 -3.31 -22.19
N ASP A 87 23.94 -4.45 -22.56
CA ASP A 87 22.51 -4.56 -22.87
C ASP A 87 21.64 -4.77 -21.61
N ASN A 88 22.25 -4.94 -20.44
CA ASN A 88 21.54 -5.18 -19.19
C ASN A 88 21.26 -3.87 -18.46
N TRP A 89 20.01 -3.69 -18.09
CA TRP A 89 19.46 -2.57 -17.34
C TRP A 89 19.02 -3.05 -15.97
N ASP A 90 19.42 -2.32 -14.94
CA ASP A 90 18.99 -2.52 -13.56
C ASP A 90 18.51 -1.17 -13.04
N PHE A 91 17.19 -1.08 -12.83
CA PHE A 91 16.55 0.14 -12.42
C PHE A 91 15.57 -0.09 -11.27
N THR A 92 15.46 0.90 -10.39
CA THR A 92 14.52 0.94 -9.29
C THR A 92 13.60 2.11 -9.48
N VAL A 93 12.29 1.84 -9.46
CA VAL A 93 11.23 2.84 -9.51
C VAL A 93 10.65 2.99 -8.11
N GLU A 94 10.50 4.22 -7.66
CA GLU A 94 9.95 4.59 -6.37
C GLU A 94 8.77 5.54 -6.57
N ALA A 95 7.65 5.24 -5.93
CA ALA A 95 6.53 6.18 -5.83
C ALA A 95 6.12 6.33 -4.37
N ALA A 96 5.75 7.57 -4.02
CA ALA A 96 5.24 7.92 -2.72
C ALA A 96 3.84 8.55 -2.88
N ASN A 97 2.87 8.07 -2.11
CA ASN A 97 1.51 8.57 -2.10
C ASN A 97 1.01 8.64 -0.65
N GLU A 98 0.70 9.85 -0.17
CA GLU A 98 0.11 10.09 1.16
C GLU A 98 0.80 9.36 2.34
N GLY A 99 2.13 9.27 2.32
CA GLY A 99 2.92 8.61 3.38
C GLY A 99 3.17 7.11 3.18
N TYR A 100 2.66 6.54 2.09
CA TYR A 100 3.00 5.18 1.65
C TYR A 100 4.03 5.28 0.53
N THR A 101 5.15 4.57 0.69
CA THR A 101 6.20 4.49 -0.33
C THR A 101 6.34 3.05 -0.78
N LYS A 102 6.36 2.85 -2.10
CA LYS A 102 6.61 1.55 -2.71
C LYS A 102 7.79 1.67 -3.67
N LYS A 103 8.57 0.60 -3.76
CA LYS A 103 9.74 0.51 -4.63
C LYS A 103 9.72 -0.81 -5.36
N ILE A 104 9.98 -0.78 -6.67
CA ILE A 104 10.14 -1.98 -7.47
C ILE A 104 11.48 -1.90 -8.18
N ARG A 105 12.29 -2.95 -8.03
CA ARG A 105 13.54 -3.12 -8.76
C ARG A 105 13.33 -4.13 -9.88
N VAL A 106 13.68 -3.69 -11.08
CA VAL A 106 13.59 -4.49 -12.30
C VAL A 106 14.96 -4.61 -12.91
N THR A 107 15.29 -5.85 -13.30
CA THR A 107 16.44 -6.14 -14.14
C THR A 107 15.93 -6.63 -15.49
N ALA A 108 16.29 -5.94 -16.56
CA ALA A 108 15.88 -6.24 -17.91
C ALA A 108 17.09 -6.25 -18.85
N SER A 109 17.03 -7.01 -19.93
CA SER A 109 18.02 -6.99 -21.00
C SER A 109 17.37 -6.49 -22.28
N ARG A 110 17.99 -5.53 -22.93
CA ARG A 110 17.51 -4.94 -24.18
C ARG A 110 18.51 -5.20 -25.30
N THR A 111 18.12 -6.08 -26.21
CA THR A 111 18.80 -6.29 -27.50
C THR A 111 17.97 -5.67 -28.63
N SER A 112 17.25 -6.47 -29.42
CA SER A 112 16.21 -6.01 -30.36
C SER A 112 14.85 -5.84 -29.70
N THR A 113 14.63 -6.52 -28.58
CA THR A 113 13.43 -6.42 -27.73
C THR A 113 13.85 -6.35 -26.27
N VAL A 114 12.98 -5.81 -25.42
CA VAL A 114 13.17 -5.84 -23.96
C VAL A 114 12.72 -7.20 -23.40
N SER A 115 13.58 -7.83 -22.63
CA SER A 115 13.28 -9.06 -21.87
C SER A 115 13.51 -8.83 -20.39
N ILE A 116 12.49 -9.10 -19.57
CA ILE A 116 12.56 -8.92 -18.13
C ILE A 116 13.20 -10.17 -17.51
N THR A 117 14.27 -9.97 -16.74
CA THR A 117 14.99 -11.04 -16.05
C THR A 117 14.57 -11.14 -14.59
N SER A 118 14.28 -10.02 -13.94
CA SER A 118 13.82 -9.99 -12.55
C SER A 118 12.84 -8.84 -12.33
N TRP A 119 11.80 -9.10 -11.55
CA TRP A 119 10.82 -8.11 -11.07
C TRP A 119 10.59 -8.37 -9.59
N LYS A 120 10.97 -7.44 -8.72
CA LYS A 120 10.84 -7.60 -7.27
C LYS A 120 10.48 -6.29 -6.60
N GLU A 121 9.56 -6.36 -5.64
CA GLU A 121 9.36 -5.29 -4.68
C GLU A 121 10.64 -5.14 -3.85
N ALA A 122 11.19 -3.94 -3.83
CA ALA A 122 12.38 -3.59 -3.09
C ALA A 122 11.98 -3.09 -1.68
N PRO A 123 12.80 -3.35 -0.65
CA PRO A 123 12.54 -2.88 0.71
C PRO A 123 12.57 -1.36 0.85
#